data_AF-G9YIJ3-F1
#
_entry.id   AF-G9YIJ3-F1
#
_cell.length_a   1.000
_cell.length_b   1.000
_cell.length_c   1.000
_cell.angle_alpha   90.00
_cell.angle_beta   90.00
_cell.angle_gamma   90.00
#
_symmetry.space_group_name_H-M   'P 1'
#
loop_
_entity.id
_entity.type
_entity.pdbx_description
1 polymer ?
#
loop_
_entity_poly.entity_id
_entity_poly.type
_entity_poly.pdbx_seq_one_letter_code
_entity_poly.pdbx_strand_id
1 'polypeptide(L)'
;MPSAREINRRIKSVTNTQQITKAMKMVSSVRLRRAQERAMATAPFTDKIEGMLHRLAAAASSEVSPLFEQREVKRTCYIIVGADKGLAGAFNSNKTKPWPPFSWKKESPAHAFW
;
A
#
# COMPACT_ATOMS: atom_id res chain seq x y z
N MET A 1 -41.75 23.01 4.80
CA MET A 1 -41.40 22.41 3.49
C MET A 1 -40.16 23.09 2.96
N PRO A 2 -39.17 22.38 2.40
CA PRO A 2 -38.00 23.03 1.82
C PRO A 2 -38.45 23.92 0.66
N SER A 3 -37.86 25.12 0.57
CA SER A 3 -38.24 26.05 -0.49
C SER A 3 -37.70 25.58 -1.85
N ALA A 4 -38.38 25.94 -2.95
CA ALA A 4 -37.89 25.63 -4.30
C ALA A 4 -36.45 26.13 -4.56
N ARG A 5 -36.06 27.23 -3.90
CA ARG A 5 -34.69 27.77 -3.92
C ARG A 5 -33.68 26.83 -3.28
N GLU A 6 -34.01 26.18 -2.16
CA GLU A 6 -33.12 25.24 -1.48
C GLU A 6 -32.91 23.96 -2.30
N ILE A 7 -33.97 23.47 -2.94
CA ILE A 7 -33.90 22.31 -3.85
C ILE A 7 -32.96 22.63 -5.02
N ASN A 8 -33.16 23.78 -5.68
CA ASN A 8 -32.29 24.22 -6.78
C ASN A 8 -30.83 24.40 -6.35
N ARG A 9 -30.58 24.90 -5.13
CA ARG A 9 -29.22 25.00 -4.58
C ARG A 9 -28.59 23.61 -4.41
N ARG A 10 -29.33 22.64 -3.90
CA ARG A 10 -28.82 21.28 -3.69
C ARG A 10 -28.56 20.56 -5.01
N ILE A 11 -29.41 20.74 -6.02
CA ILE A 11 -29.19 20.21 -7.37
C ILE A 11 -27.86 20.72 -7.92
N LYS A 12 -27.61 22.05 -7.87
CA LYS A 12 -26.35 22.63 -8.33
C LYS A 12 -25.13 22.07 -7.57
N SER A 13 -25.22 21.93 -6.24
CA SER A 13 -24.14 21.39 -5.41
C SER A 13 -23.81 19.93 -5.75
N VAL A 14 -24.83 19.07 -5.92
CA VAL A 14 -24.64 17.67 -6.29
C VAL A 14 -24.08 17.54 -7.69
N THR A 15 -24.56 18.33 -8.65
CA THR A 15 -24.03 18.36 -10.02
C THR A 15 -22.56 18.75 -10.06
N ASN A 16 -22.15 19.76 -9.29
CA ASN A 16 -20.74 20.15 -9.19
C ASN A 16 -19.88 19.04 -8.58
N THR A 17 -20.37 18.41 -7.51
CA THR A 17 -19.67 17.28 -6.86
C THR A 17 -19.53 16.09 -7.81
N GLN A 18 -20.53 15.83 -8.64
CA GLN A 18 -20.51 14.79 -9.67
C GLN A 18 -19.43 15.04 -10.73
N GLN A 19 -19.29 16.29 -11.19
CA GLN A 19 -18.25 16.65 -12.16
C GLN A 19 -16.85 16.51 -11.57
N ILE A 20 -16.64 16.95 -10.33
CA ILE A 20 -15.35 16.82 -9.63
C ILE A 20 -14.98 15.34 -9.48
N THR A 21 -15.90 14.51 -8.98
CA THR A 21 -15.64 13.07 -8.80
C THR A 21 -15.45 12.34 -10.13
N LYS A 22 -16.14 12.73 -11.20
CA LYS A 22 -15.91 12.21 -12.56
C LYS A 22 -14.49 12.54 -13.04
N ALA A 23 -14.03 13.77 -12.84
CA ALA A 23 -12.67 14.17 -13.17
C ALA A 23 -11.63 13.40 -12.32
N MET A 24 -11.87 13.27 -11.01
CA MET A 24 -11.00 12.49 -10.12
C MET A 24 -10.90 11.03 -10.55
N LYS A 25 -12.01 10.40 -10.96
CA LYS A 25 -12.01 9.02 -11.48
C LYS A 25 -11.07 8.88 -12.68
N MET A 26 -11.15 9.81 -13.64
CA MET A 26 -10.29 9.80 -14.83
C MET A 26 -8.81 10.04 -14.49
N VAL A 27 -8.51 10.99 -13.59
CA VAL A 27 -7.12 11.24 -13.16
C VAL A 27 -6.55 10.02 -12.43
N SER A 28 -7.34 9.40 -11.56
CA SER A 28 -6.92 8.21 -10.82
C SER A 28 -6.71 7.00 -11.74
N SER A 29 -7.56 6.80 -12.75
CA SER A 29 -7.35 5.72 -13.73
C SER A 29 -6.08 5.91 -14.54
N VAL A 30 -5.76 7.15 -14.95
CA VAL A 30 -4.51 7.44 -15.67
C VAL A 30 -3.29 7.18 -14.78
N ARG A 31 -3.35 7.58 -13.51
CA ARG A 31 -2.26 7.32 -12.54
C ARG A 31 -2.05 5.82 -12.31
N LEU A 32 -3.14 5.06 -12.17
CA LEU A 32 -3.06 3.60 -12.00
C LEU A 32 -2.41 2.96 -13.22
N ARG A 33 -2.85 3.32 -14.43
CA ARG A 33 -2.28 2.81 -15.68
C ARG A 33 -0.77 3.10 -15.77
N ARG A 34 -0.35 4.34 -15.49
CA ARG A 34 1.10 4.70 -15.47
C ARG A 34 1.88 3.91 -14.43
N ALA A 35 1.30 3.65 -13.26
CA ALA A 35 1.93 2.84 -12.23
C ALA A 35 2.10 1.38 -12.68
N GLN A 36 1.09 0.81 -13.33
CA GLN A 36 1.14 -0.53 -13.90
C GLN A 36 2.19 -0.63 -15.01
N GLU A 37 2.22 0.32 -15.95
CA GLU A 37 3.21 0.36 -17.03
C GLU A 37 4.64 0.41 -16.47
N ARG A 38 4.89 1.21 -15.43
CA ARG A 38 6.21 1.25 -14.75
C ARG A 38 6.56 -0.09 -14.08
N ALA A 39 5.61 -0.74 -13.42
CA ALA A 39 5.85 -2.04 -12.79
C ALA A 39 6.14 -3.14 -13.82
N MET A 40 5.44 -3.12 -14.96
CA MET A 40 5.69 -4.05 -16.06
C MET A 40 7.05 -3.79 -16.72
N ALA A 41 7.44 -2.52 -16.87
CA ALA A 41 8.75 -2.16 -17.43
C ALA A 41 9.92 -2.63 -16.56
N THR A 42 9.72 -2.85 -15.25
CA THR A 42 10.75 -3.40 -14.35
C THR A 42 10.88 -4.92 -14.41
N ALA A 43 9.97 -5.65 -15.04
CA ALA A 43 10.01 -7.11 -15.13
C ALA A 43 11.36 -7.70 -15.58
N PRO A 44 11.99 -7.25 -16.70
CA PRO A 44 13.26 -7.84 -17.15
C PRO A 44 14.41 -7.65 -16.17
N PHE A 45 14.41 -6.56 -15.38
CA PHE A 45 15.40 -6.35 -14.34
C PHE A 45 15.20 -7.31 -13.17
N THR A 46 13.95 -7.46 -12.72
CA THR A 46 13.59 -8.40 -11.66
C THR A 46 13.98 -9.83 -12.02
N ASP A 47 13.67 -10.28 -13.23
CA ASP A 47 14.00 -11.64 -13.70
C ASP A 47 15.52 -11.91 -13.67
N LYS A 48 16.32 -10.91 -14.07
CA LYS A 48 17.79 -11.03 -14.11
C LYS A 48 18.40 -11.02 -12.72
N ILE A 49 17.92 -10.15 -11.82
CA ILE A 49 18.41 -10.09 -10.45
C ILE A 49 18.01 -11.34 -9.67
N GLU A 50 16.78 -11.82 -9.83
CA GLU A 50 16.31 -13.05 -9.18
C GLU A 50 17.18 -14.24 -9.59
N GLY A 51 17.44 -14.41 -10.89
CA GLY A 51 18.34 -15.46 -11.39
C GLY A 51 19.78 -15.32 -10.85
N MET A 52 20.29 -14.10 -10.72
CA MET A 52 21.62 -13.85 -10.14
C MET A 52 21.65 -14.17 -8.65
N LEU A 53 20.65 -13.75 -7.89
CA LEU A 53 20.51 -14.03 -6.47
C LEU A 53 20.39 -15.53 -6.21
N HIS A 54 19.64 -16.27 -7.03
CA HIS A 54 19.57 -17.73 -6.91
C HIS A 54 20.92 -18.41 -7.13
N ARG A 55 21.68 -17.99 -8.15
CA ARG A 55 23.03 -18.52 -8.39
C ARG A 55 23.97 -18.18 -7.24
N LEU A 56 23.89 -16.96 -6.72
CA LEU A 56 24.68 -16.53 -5.57
C LEU A 56 24.33 -17.32 -4.31
N ALA A 57 23.04 -17.50 -4.03
CA ALA A 57 22.57 -18.28 -2.89
C ALA A 57 22.97 -19.77 -2.98
N ALA A 58 23.03 -20.34 -4.18
CA ALA A 58 23.48 -21.71 -4.39
C ALA A 58 25.00 -21.88 -4.27
N ALA A 59 25.78 -20.84 -4.61
CA ALA A 59 27.24 -20.86 -4.54
C ALA A 59 27.80 -20.37 -3.19
N ALA A 60 27.05 -19.56 -2.45
CA ALA A 60 27.47 -19.01 -1.17
C ALA A 60 27.29 -20.05 -0.04
N SER A 61 28.33 -20.26 0.77
CA SER A 61 28.17 -20.86 2.10
C SER A 61 27.44 -19.86 3.01
N SER A 62 26.71 -20.36 4.01
CA SER A 62 25.91 -19.54 4.94
C SER A 62 26.74 -18.49 5.72
N GLU A 63 28.08 -18.58 5.66
CA GLU A 63 29.05 -17.69 6.31
C GLU A 63 29.40 -16.42 5.52
N VAL A 64 28.98 -16.30 4.25
CA VAL A 64 29.40 -15.17 3.38
C VAL A 64 28.62 -13.88 3.69
N SER A 65 27.39 -13.97 4.19
CA SER A 65 26.59 -12.78 4.54
C SER A 65 25.52 -13.11 5.60
N PRO A 66 25.32 -12.22 6.61
CA PRO A 66 24.24 -12.35 7.60
C PRO A 66 22.82 -12.41 7.02
N LEU A 67 22.64 -12.05 5.74
CA LEU A 67 21.35 -12.14 5.05
C LEU A 67 21.00 -13.57 4.60
N PHE A 68 21.99 -14.46 4.49
CA PHE A 68 21.80 -15.88 4.13
C PHE A 68 21.81 -16.82 5.34
N GLU A 69 22.00 -16.29 6.56
CA GLU A 69 22.03 -17.07 7.79
C GLU A 69 20.61 -17.24 8.38
N GLN A 70 20.23 -18.48 8.70
CA GLN A 70 18.97 -18.76 9.39
C GLN A 70 19.14 -18.59 10.91
N ARG A 71 18.86 -17.38 11.40
CA ARG A 71 18.94 -17.01 12.82
C ARG A 71 17.62 -17.15 13.57
N GLU A 72 17.71 -17.29 14.89
CA GLU A 72 16.54 -17.22 15.78
C GLU A 72 15.89 -15.81 15.73
N VAL A 73 14.58 -15.77 15.58
CA VAL A 73 13.83 -14.52 15.40
C VAL A 73 13.57 -13.86 16.76
N LYS A 74 14.38 -12.86 17.10
CA LYS A 74 14.22 -12.05 18.33
C LYS A 74 13.25 -10.88 18.18
N ARG A 75 13.21 -10.27 16.99
CA ARG A 75 12.38 -9.11 16.64
C ARG A 75 12.01 -9.18 15.16
N THR A 76 10.76 -8.83 14.84
CA THR A 76 10.25 -8.79 13.47
C THR A 76 9.88 -7.36 13.11
N CYS A 77 10.42 -6.85 12.01
CA CYS A 77 10.03 -5.55 11.46
C CYS A 77 8.93 -5.76 10.42
N TYR A 78 7.86 -4.97 10.53
CA TYR A 78 6.77 -4.96 9.55
C TYR A 78 6.75 -3.62 8.85
N ILE A 79 6.66 -3.66 7.53
CA ILE A 79 6.52 -2.47 6.68
C ILE A 79 5.13 -2.53 6.04
N ILE A 80 4.27 -1.58 6.40
CA ILE A 80 2.94 -1.44 5.82
C ILE A 80 2.98 -0.32 4.79
N VAL A 81 2.73 -0.65 3.53
CA VAL A 81 2.63 0.33 2.45
C VAL A 81 1.15 0.63 2.17
N GLY A 82 0.75 1.87 2.41
CA GLY A 82 -0.61 2.39 2.22
C GLY A 82 -0.66 3.52 1.19
N ALA A 83 -1.85 4.12 1.04
CA ALA A 83 -2.04 5.30 0.20
C ALA A 83 -1.99 6.58 1.06
N ASP A 84 -1.30 7.61 0.56
CA ASP A 84 -1.19 8.91 1.23
C ASP A 84 -2.48 9.73 1.17
N LYS A 85 -3.30 9.52 0.13
CA LYS A 85 -4.52 10.30 -0.13
C LYS A 85 -5.78 9.53 0.29
N GLY A 86 -6.75 10.26 0.82
CA GLY A 86 -8.09 9.75 1.13
C GLY A 86 -8.95 9.49 -0.10
N LEU A 87 -10.24 9.17 0.12
CA LEU A 87 -11.23 8.83 -0.92
C LEU A 87 -10.86 7.58 -1.75
N ALA A 88 -10.10 6.66 -1.16
CA ALA A 88 -9.69 5.38 -1.73
C ALA A 88 -10.59 4.20 -1.30
N GLY A 89 -11.80 4.48 -0.83
CA GLY A 89 -12.72 3.47 -0.30
C GLY A 89 -12.10 2.71 0.88
N ALA A 90 -12.21 1.38 0.85
CA ALA A 90 -11.71 0.50 1.91
C ALA A 90 -10.21 0.15 1.82
N PHE A 91 -9.43 0.81 0.96
CA PHE A 91 -8.03 0.43 0.69
C PHE A 91 -7.15 0.46 1.95
N ASN A 92 -7.04 1.61 2.62
CA ASN A 92 -6.20 1.75 3.82
C ASN A 92 -6.76 0.95 5.00
N SER A 93 -8.09 0.95 5.18
CA SER A 93 -8.73 0.18 6.26
C SER A 93 -8.52 -1.33 6.14
N ASN A 94 -8.39 -1.87 4.92
CA ASN A 94 -8.12 -3.29 4.75
C ASN A 94 -6.66 -3.64 5.04
N LYS A 95 -5.73 -2.69 4.84
CA LYS A 95 -4.30 -2.87 5.11
C LYS A 95 -3.96 -2.78 6.60
N THR A 96 -4.74 -2.02 7.37
CA THR A 96 -4.54 -1.86 8.82
C THR A 96 -5.29 -2.87 9.66
N LYS A 97 -6.15 -3.70 9.05
CA LYS A 97 -6.82 -4.78 9.78
C LYS A 97 -5.77 -5.76 10.31
N PRO A 98 -5.86 -6.14 11.60
CA PRO A 98 -4.97 -7.16 12.16
C PRO A 98 -5.17 -8.47 11.40
N TRP A 99 -4.09 -9.01 10.85
CA TRP A 99 -4.08 -10.27 10.13
C TRP A 99 -4.35 -11.43 11.12
N PRO A 100 -5.15 -12.46 10.79
CA PRO A 100 -5.66 -13.44 11.78
C PRO A 100 -4.62 -14.22 12.63
N PRO A 101 -3.42 -14.61 12.16
CA PRO A 101 -2.38 -15.16 13.04
C PRO A 101 -1.66 -14.09 13.89
N PHE A 102 -1.98 -12.81 13.70
CA PHE A 102 -1.38 -11.65 14.36
C PHE A 102 -2.40 -11.03 15.32
N SER A 103 -2.64 -11.68 16.45
CA SER A 103 -3.12 -10.96 17.62
C SER A 103 -2.01 -10.00 18.03
N TRP A 104 -2.28 -8.70 18.08
CA TRP A 104 -1.46 -7.78 18.86
C TRP A 104 -1.47 -8.29 20.29
N LYS A 105 -0.54 -9.19 20.64
CA LYS A 105 -0.27 -9.48 22.04
C LYS A 105 0.19 -8.16 22.62
N LYS A 106 -0.63 -7.64 23.53
CA LYS A 106 -0.46 -6.40 24.27
C LYS A 106 0.68 -6.59 25.29
N GLU A 107 1.81 -7.09 24.84
CA GLU A 107 3.04 -7.37 25.58
C GLU A 107 4.20 -6.68 24.85
N SER A 108 4.06 -5.38 24.65
CA SER A 108 5.23 -4.50 24.57
C SER A 108 5.12 -3.57 25.78
N PRO A 109 6.06 -3.65 26.73
CA PRO A 109 6.08 -2.71 27.84
C PRO A 109 6.23 -1.32 27.26
N ALA A 110 5.45 -0.40 27.80
CA ALA A 110 5.54 1.02 27.52
C ALA A 110 6.95 1.51 27.86
N HIS A 111 7.87 1.43 26.91
CA HIS A 111 9.11 2.19 26.89
C HIS A 111 9.05 3.03 25.62
N ALA A 112 8.46 4.22 25.71
CA ALA A 112 9.21 5.42 26.06
C ALA A 112 10.35 5.62 25.06
N PHE A 113 10.00 6.11 23.87
CA PHE A 113 10.90 6.92 23.07
C PHE A 113 10.08 8.09 22.53
N TRP A 114 10.25 9.21 23.22
CA TRP A 114 10.24 10.53 22.59
C TRP A 114 11.24 10.56 21.44
#